data_AF-A0A315ZFY5-F1
#
_entry.id   AF-A0A315ZFY5-F1
#
_cell.length_a   1.000
_cell.length_b   1.000
_cell.length_c   1.000
_cell.angle_alpha   90.00
_cell.angle_beta   90.00
_cell.angle_gamma   90.00
#
_symmetry.space_group_name_H-M   'P 1'
#
loop_
_entity.id
_entity.type
_entity.pdbx_description
1 polymer ?
#
loop_
_entity_poly.entity_id
_entity_poly.type
_entity_poly.pdbx_seq_one_letter_code
_entity_poly.pdbx_strand_id
1 'polypeptide(L)'
;MKLFAYISLILISQLDIYPKTEEKWFSKSDFKAGKILLQGMDEDFKKYFYEEEEIILAQTIVFGELMRYNRYQDFVETKSLEEFYVSYGSEIINFSIGKFQMKPSFFEFLEQKQKGLNLHYSFTIQYQSSDETSQRIQRLKRLKSEEWQIRYLKLFMDMMYSTHPSLKSLKIEEKITLLSTAYNLGPQHKLSTLKEYAEVRQFPYGKNFPAQLQTSYASIALEAYQYLKLENQ
;
A
#
# COMPACT_ATOMS: atom_id res chain seq x y z
N MET A 1 35.57 -1.53 10.32
CA MET A 1 35.62 -0.75 9.06
C MET A 1 34.89 -1.49 7.92
N LYS A 2 33.57 -1.75 8.07
CA LYS A 2 32.71 -2.42 7.08
C LYS A 2 31.25 -1.89 7.16
N LEU A 3 31.08 -0.57 7.27
CA LEU A 3 29.74 0.06 7.27
C LEU A 3 29.55 1.00 6.06
N PHE A 4 30.63 1.37 5.36
CA PHE A 4 30.61 2.38 4.31
C PHE A 4 30.46 1.86 2.87
N ALA A 5 30.38 0.54 2.67
CA ALA A 5 30.28 -0.06 1.33
C ALA A 5 28.83 -0.39 0.88
N TYR A 6 27.82 -0.21 1.73
CA TYR A 6 26.45 -0.69 1.48
C TYR A 6 25.47 0.38 0.98
N ILE A 7 25.89 1.63 0.82
CA ILE A 7 25.02 2.72 0.33
C ILE A 7 25.13 2.90 -1.21
N SER A 8 26.03 2.15 -1.86
CA SER A 8 26.35 2.35 -3.28
C SER A 8 25.46 1.60 -4.29
N LEU A 9 24.45 0.84 -3.85
CA LEU A 9 23.60 0.04 -4.74
C LEU A 9 22.25 0.66 -5.10
N ILE A 10 21.92 1.83 -4.54
CA ILE A 10 20.66 2.55 -4.86
C ILE A 10 20.79 3.40 -6.16
N LEU A 11 21.96 3.44 -6.79
CA LEU A 11 22.24 4.39 -7.89
C LEU A 11 22.29 3.79 -9.31
N ILE A 12 22.06 2.48 -9.48
CA ILE A 12 22.10 1.84 -10.82
C ILE A 12 20.71 1.34 -11.23
N SER A 13 19.78 2.26 -11.41
CA SER A 13 18.61 2.10 -12.31
C SER A 13 18.23 3.40 -13.01
N GLN A 14 19.08 4.43 -12.92
CA GLN A 14 18.70 5.81 -13.20
C GLN A 14 18.81 6.29 -14.65
N LEU A 15 18.98 5.44 -15.67
CA LEU A 15 19.28 5.96 -17.01
C LEU A 15 18.20 5.87 -18.09
N ASP A 16 17.08 5.14 -17.95
CA ASP A 16 16.09 5.07 -19.06
C ASP A 16 14.59 4.95 -18.70
N ILE A 17 14.14 5.32 -17.48
CA ILE A 17 12.72 5.12 -17.05
C ILE A 17 11.89 6.43 -17.02
N TYR A 18 12.47 7.59 -17.35
CA TYR A 18 11.74 8.86 -17.23
C TYR A 18 10.95 9.21 -18.51
N PRO A 19 9.60 9.32 -18.45
CA PRO A 19 8.85 9.94 -19.54
C PRO A 19 9.28 11.41 -19.67
N LYS A 20 9.65 11.82 -20.88
CA LYS A 20 10.24 13.13 -21.19
C LYS A 20 9.21 14.24 -21.44
N THR A 21 7.91 14.00 -21.27
CA THR A 21 6.87 14.99 -21.57
C THR A 21 5.62 14.81 -20.69
N GLU A 22 4.73 15.82 -20.69
CA GLU A 22 3.42 15.93 -20.02
C GLU A 22 2.38 14.83 -20.39
N GLU A 23 2.82 13.62 -20.72
CA GLU A 23 1.91 12.47 -20.78
C GLU A 23 1.41 12.13 -19.37
N LYS A 24 0.17 11.63 -19.29
CA LYS A 24 -0.40 11.11 -18.05
C LYS A 24 0.62 10.21 -17.35
N TRP A 25 0.84 10.44 -16.04
CA TRP A 25 1.74 9.68 -15.16
C TRP A 25 1.58 8.16 -15.28
N PHE A 26 0.37 7.74 -15.62
CA PHE A 26 -0.03 6.36 -15.90
C PHE A 26 -0.78 6.32 -17.23
N SER A 27 -0.33 5.43 -18.11
CA SER A 27 -0.96 5.16 -19.40
C SER A 27 -2.22 4.33 -19.25
N LYS A 28 -3.07 4.26 -20.28
CA LYS A 28 -4.22 3.34 -20.30
C LYS A 28 -3.79 1.88 -20.11
N SER A 29 -2.61 1.49 -20.61
CA SER A 29 -2.06 0.15 -20.40
C SER A 29 -1.77 -0.15 -18.94
N ASP A 30 -1.37 0.86 -18.16
CA ASP A 30 -1.08 0.69 -16.73
C ASP A 30 -2.34 0.45 -15.92
N PHE A 31 -3.40 1.23 -16.20
CA PHE A 31 -4.73 1.01 -15.63
C PHE A 31 -5.26 -0.38 -16.01
N LYS A 32 -5.12 -0.79 -17.28
CA LYS A 32 -5.52 -2.13 -17.72
C LYS A 32 -4.75 -3.23 -16.98
N ALA A 33 -3.44 -3.08 -16.81
CA ALA A 33 -2.62 -4.04 -16.07
C ALA A 33 -3.05 -4.13 -14.59
N GLY A 34 -3.27 -2.99 -13.93
CA GLY A 34 -3.78 -2.95 -12.57
C GLY A 34 -5.14 -3.62 -12.43
N LYS A 35 -6.05 -3.41 -13.40
CA LYS A 35 -7.38 -4.04 -13.42
C LYS A 35 -7.31 -5.55 -13.59
N ILE A 36 -6.45 -6.06 -14.48
CA ILE A 36 -6.27 -7.52 -14.65
C ILE A 36 -5.81 -8.15 -13.33
N LEU A 37 -4.88 -7.50 -12.61
CA LEU A 37 -4.45 -7.98 -11.29
C LEU A 37 -5.60 -7.96 -10.28
N LEU A 38 -6.39 -6.88 -10.23
CA LEU A 38 -7.58 -6.79 -9.37
C LEU A 38 -8.59 -7.91 -9.65
N GLN A 39 -8.92 -8.16 -10.91
CA GLN A 39 -9.88 -9.20 -11.30
C GLN A 39 -9.44 -10.59 -10.83
N GLY A 40 -8.12 -10.85 -10.82
CA GLY A 40 -7.57 -12.08 -10.25
C GLY A 40 -7.75 -12.24 -8.74
N MET A 41 -8.10 -11.16 -8.03
CA MET A 41 -8.29 -11.10 -6.58
C MET A 41 -9.76 -10.84 -6.18
N ASP A 42 -10.70 -10.74 -7.12
CA ASP A 42 -12.08 -10.32 -6.84
C ASP A 42 -12.78 -11.20 -5.78
N GLU A 43 -12.61 -12.51 -5.86
CA GLU A 43 -13.20 -13.44 -4.89
C GLU A 43 -12.59 -13.31 -3.49
N ASP A 44 -11.29 -13.01 -3.40
CA ASP A 44 -10.65 -12.73 -2.11
C ASP A 44 -11.12 -11.40 -1.53
N PHE A 45 -11.37 -10.36 -2.34
CA PHE A 45 -11.98 -9.12 -1.87
C PHE A 45 -13.39 -9.38 -1.30
N LYS A 46 -14.24 -10.11 -2.03
CA LYS A 46 -15.61 -10.45 -1.60
C LYS A 46 -15.66 -11.31 -0.33
N LYS A 47 -14.57 -12.01 0.00
CA LYS A 47 -14.46 -12.78 1.25
C LYS A 47 -14.35 -11.88 2.49
N TYR A 48 -13.77 -10.68 2.37
CA TYR A 48 -13.49 -9.79 3.52
C TYR A 48 -14.24 -8.46 3.51
N PHE A 49 -14.71 -8.05 2.34
CA PHE A 49 -15.51 -6.86 2.12
C PHE A 49 -16.89 -7.28 1.61
N TYR A 50 -17.95 -6.78 2.24
CA TYR A 50 -19.31 -7.27 2.00
C TYR A 50 -20.12 -6.36 1.08
N GLU A 51 -19.96 -5.04 1.25
CA GLU A 51 -20.68 -4.04 0.47
C GLU A 51 -19.92 -3.70 -0.81
N GLU A 52 -20.61 -3.59 -1.94
CA GLU A 52 -20.00 -3.29 -3.25
C GLU A 52 -19.21 -1.97 -3.24
N GLU A 53 -19.76 -0.92 -2.60
CA GLU A 53 -19.06 0.35 -2.45
C GLU A 53 -17.77 0.22 -1.63
N GLU A 54 -17.77 -0.65 -0.61
CA GLU A 54 -16.59 -0.91 0.22
C GLU A 54 -15.52 -1.69 -0.56
N ILE A 55 -15.93 -2.68 -1.37
CA ILE A 55 -15.04 -3.42 -2.27
C ILE A 55 -14.36 -2.45 -3.24
N ILE A 56 -15.13 -1.62 -3.95
CA ILE A 56 -14.59 -0.65 -4.92
C ILE A 56 -13.65 0.32 -4.23
N LEU A 57 -14.00 0.81 -3.04
CA LEU A 57 -13.13 1.69 -2.25
C LEU A 57 -11.81 1.00 -1.87
N ALA A 58 -11.85 -0.23 -1.38
CA ALA A 58 -10.66 -1.00 -1.02
C ALA A 58 -9.75 -1.24 -2.24
N GLN A 59 -10.34 -1.67 -3.35
CA GLN A 59 -9.64 -1.86 -4.62
C GLN A 59 -9.00 -0.56 -5.12
N THR A 60 -9.72 0.56 -5.03
CA THR A 60 -9.24 1.90 -5.39
C THR A 60 -8.00 2.30 -4.58
N ILE A 61 -8.01 2.06 -3.27
CA ILE A 61 -6.91 2.45 -2.37
C ILE A 61 -5.59 1.81 -2.79
N VAL A 62 -5.60 0.54 -3.22
CA VAL A 62 -4.38 -0.20 -3.59
C VAL A 62 -4.03 -0.12 -5.07
N PHE A 63 -4.91 0.43 -5.90
CA PHE A 63 -4.79 0.38 -7.36
C PHE A 63 -3.50 1.01 -7.89
N GLY A 64 -3.05 2.11 -7.27
CA GLY A 64 -1.79 2.78 -7.61
C GLY A 64 -0.59 1.83 -7.62
N GLU A 65 -0.55 0.90 -6.66
CA GLU A 65 0.53 -0.10 -6.58
C GLU A 65 0.36 -1.22 -7.61
N LEU A 66 -0.89 -1.61 -7.90
CA LEU A 66 -1.18 -2.65 -8.89
C LEU A 66 -0.83 -2.23 -10.32
N MET A 67 -1.11 -0.98 -10.69
CA MET A 67 -0.71 -0.43 -11.99
C MET A 67 0.81 -0.47 -12.22
N ARG A 68 1.57 -0.52 -11.13
CA ARG A 68 3.02 -0.46 -11.12
C ARG A 68 3.67 -1.82 -10.95
N TYR A 69 2.95 -2.81 -10.42
CA TYR A 69 3.52 -4.07 -9.96
C TYR A 69 4.40 -4.75 -11.03
N ASN A 70 3.92 -4.84 -12.27
CA ASN A 70 4.66 -5.47 -13.37
C ASN A 70 5.87 -4.64 -13.84
N ARG A 71 5.92 -3.32 -13.59
CA ARG A 71 7.08 -2.47 -13.92
C ARG A 71 8.23 -2.62 -12.92
N TYR A 72 7.94 -3.08 -11.71
CA TYR A 72 8.92 -3.29 -10.64
C TYR A 72 9.18 -4.78 -10.35
N GLN A 73 8.69 -5.70 -11.20
CA GLN A 73 8.94 -7.14 -11.05
C GLN A 73 10.42 -7.54 -11.16
N ASP A 74 11.31 -6.63 -11.54
CA ASP A 74 12.78 -6.79 -11.42
C ASP A 74 13.25 -6.60 -9.97
N PHE A 75 12.72 -7.42 -9.07
CA PHE A 75 13.04 -7.39 -7.64
C PHE A 75 14.16 -8.38 -7.30
N VAL A 76 15.29 -8.26 -8.01
CA VAL A 76 16.54 -9.01 -7.75
C VAL A 76 17.13 -8.66 -6.35
N GLU A 77 16.59 -7.66 -5.65
CA GLU A 77 17.04 -7.22 -4.32
C GLU A 77 16.13 -7.65 -3.13
N THR A 78 15.03 -8.36 -3.36
CA THR A 78 14.05 -8.62 -2.28
C THR A 78 14.57 -9.58 -1.22
N LYS A 79 15.34 -10.61 -1.62
CA LYS A 79 15.72 -11.68 -0.69
C LYS A 79 16.66 -11.18 0.41
N SER A 80 17.63 -10.33 0.07
CA SER A 80 18.53 -9.72 1.05
C SER A 80 17.76 -8.81 2.01
N LEU A 81 16.83 -7.99 1.49
CA LEU A 81 15.98 -7.14 2.33
C LEU A 81 15.09 -7.95 3.27
N GLU A 82 14.55 -9.09 2.80
CA GLU A 82 13.80 -10.04 3.63
C GLU A 82 14.66 -10.63 4.76
N GLU A 83 15.87 -11.11 4.45
CA GLU A 83 16.81 -11.67 5.43
C GLU A 83 17.22 -10.63 6.47
N PHE A 84 17.49 -9.40 6.04
CA PHE A 84 17.78 -8.30 6.93
C PHE A 84 16.58 -7.95 7.81
N TYR A 85 15.38 -7.92 7.27
CA TYR A 85 14.18 -7.67 8.07
C TYR A 85 13.96 -8.74 9.14
N VAL A 86 14.13 -10.02 8.80
CA VAL A 86 14.03 -11.11 9.80
C VAL A 86 15.03 -10.91 10.93
N SER A 87 16.26 -10.51 10.59
CA SER A 87 17.36 -10.34 11.54
C SER A 87 17.23 -9.07 12.39
N TYR A 88 16.81 -7.95 11.79
CA TYR A 88 16.95 -6.60 12.38
C TYR A 88 15.63 -5.84 12.55
N GLY A 89 14.52 -6.33 11.99
CA GLY A 89 13.20 -5.71 12.12
C GLY A 89 12.99 -4.47 11.24
N SER A 90 11.77 -3.92 11.31
CA SER A 90 11.32 -2.82 10.44
C SER A 90 11.97 -1.47 10.76
N GLU A 91 12.50 -1.30 11.98
CA GLU A 91 13.20 -0.07 12.39
C GLU A 91 14.50 0.13 11.60
N ILE A 92 15.14 -0.96 11.17
CA ILE A 92 16.39 -0.93 10.41
C ILE A 92 16.12 -1.05 8.91
N ILE A 93 15.23 -1.97 8.49
CA ILE A 93 14.94 -2.23 7.08
C ILE A 93 13.43 -2.27 6.84
N ASN A 94 12.94 -1.32 6.03
CA ASN A 94 11.52 -1.14 5.79
C ASN A 94 11.20 -0.91 4.31
N PHE A 95 11.14 -2.01 3.56
CA PHE A 95 10.89 -2.04 2.12
C PHE A 95 9.42 -2.38 1.82
N SER A 96 8.99 -2.09 0.60
CA SER A 96 7.68 -2.47 0.09
C SER A 96 7.74 -3.84 -0.59
N ILE A 97 6.76 -4.70 -0.36
CA ILE A 97 6.73 -6.08 -0.89
C ILE A 97 5.31 -6.53 -1.29
N GLY A 98 5.25 -7.46 -2.26
CA GLY A 98 4.01 -8.05 -2.78
C GLY A 98 3.19 -7.08 -3.63
N LYS A 99 1.99 -7.50 -4.07
CA LYS A 99 1.18 -6.72 -5.04
C LYS A 99 0.78 -5.35 -4.51
N PHE A 100 0.40 -5.27 -3.24
CA PHE A 100 -0.03 -4.03 -2.60
C PHE A 100 1.14 -3.17 -2.10
N GLN A 101 2.39 -3.60 -2.29
CA GLN A 101 3.60 -2.84 -1.92
C GLN A 101 3.60 -2.35 -0.46
N MET A 102 3.00 -3.12 0.44
CA MET A 102 2.91 -2.81 1.87
C MET A 102 4.27 -3.01 2.54
N LYS A 103 4.55 -2.18 3.55
CA LYS A 103 5.81 -2.23 4.32
C LYS A 103 5.66 -3.07 5.59
N PRO A 104 6.72 -3.75 6.07
CA PRO A 104 6.68 -4.45 7.35
C PRO A 104 6.20 -3.59 8.53
N SER A 105 6.66 -2.34 8.62
CA SER A 105 6.23 -1.42 9.70
C SER A 105 4.73 -1.13 9.68
N PHE A 106 4.10 -1.15 8.49
CA PHE A 106 2.66 -0.95 8.35
C PHE A 106 1.89 -2.13 8.95
N PHE A 107 2.34 -3.36 8.70
CA PHE A 107 1.74 -4.58 9.26
C PHE A 107 1.90 -4.63 10.77
N GLU A 108 3.10 -4.32 11.26
CA GLU A 108 3.41 -4.26 12.69
C GLU A 108 2.51 -3.25 13.42
N PHE A 109 2.30 -2.08 12.83
CA PHE A 109 1.38 -1.08 13.35
C PHE A 109 -0.06 -1.62 13.45
N LEU A 110 -0.58 -2.21 12.37
CA LEU A 110 -1.94 -2.74 12.32
C LEU A 110 -2.15 -3.87 13.34
N GLU A 111 -1.19 -4.79 13.45
CA GLU A 111 -1.23 -5.89 14.42
C GLU A 111 -1.24 -5.39 15.86
N GLN A 112 -0.46 -4.34 16.15
CA GLN A 112 -0.45 -3.72 17.46
C GLN A 112 -1.80 -3.05 17.76
N LYS A 113 -2.37 -2.34 16.79
CA LYS A 113 -3.66 -1.65 16.95
C LYS A 113 -4.83 -2.62 17.08
N GLN A 114 -4.80 -3.75 16.39
CA GLN A 114 -5.83 -4.80 16.50
C GLN A 114 -6.04 -5.25 17.95
N LYS A 115 -4.98 -5.32 18.77
CA LYS A 115 -5.07 -5.72 20.18
C LYS A 115 -5.80 -4.70 21.06
N GLY A 116 -5.75 -3.41 20.69
CA GLY A 116 -6.32 -2.31 21.47
C GLY A 116 -7.70 -1.87 21.01
N LEU A 117 -8.16 -2.36 19.86
CA LEU A 117 -9.46 -2.02 19.30
C LEU A 117 -10.45 -3.14 19.62
N ASN A 118 -11.55 -2.81 20.30
CA ASN A 118 -12.68 -3.72 20.50
C ASN A 118 -13.52 -3.80 19.21
N LEU A 119 -12.84 -4.09 18.10
CA LEU A 119 -13.47 -4.31 16.82
C LEU A 119 -13.70 -5.81 16.70
N HIS A 120 -14.94 -6.20 16.40
CA HIS A 120 -15.23 -7.55 15.92
C HIS A 120 -14.65 -7.69 14.51
N TYR A 121 -13.36 -7.97 14.44
CA TYR A 121 -12.72 -8.31 13.18
C TYR A 121 -13.25 -9.65 12.69
N SER A 122 -13.46 -9.78 11.38
CA SER A 122 -13.77 -11.06 10.74
C SER A 122 -12.64 -12.09 10.88
N PHE A 123 -11.45 -11.66 11.31
CA PHE A 123 -10.31 -12.51 11.62
C PHE A 123 -9.40 -11.86 12.69
N THR A 124 -8.69 -12.68 13.47
CA THR A 124 -7.67 -12.21 14.42
C THR A 124 -6.29 -12.56 13.89
N ILE A 125 -5.36 -11.59 13.83
CA ILE A 125 -3.96 -11.90 13.57
C ILE A 125 -3.35 -12.55 14.81
N GLN A 126 -3.08 -13.85 14.73
CA GLN A 126 -2.39 -14.61 15.77
C GLN A 126 -1.07 -15.14 15.22
N TYR A 127 -0.03 -15.09 16.04
CA TYR A 127 1.25 -15.70 15.75
C TYR A 127 1.31 -17.11 16.31
N GLN A 128 1.92 -18.02 15.56
CA GLN A 128 2.13 -19.41 16.02
C GLN A 128 3.26 -19.51 17.05
N SER A 129 4.10 -18.47 17.16
CA SER A 129 5.25 -18.42 18.06
C SER A 129 5.32 -17.07 18.77
N SER A 130 5.81 -17.07 20.01
CA SER A 130 6.17 -15.86 20.74
C SER A 130 7.57 -15.33 20.37
N ASP A 131 8.37 -16.12 19.68
CA ASP A 131 9.71 -15.73 19.21
C ASP A 131 9.62 -14.69 18.09
N GLU A 132 10.34 -13.57 18.25
CA GLU A 132 10.23 -12.42 17.36
C GLU A 132 10.71 -12.73 15.93
N THR A 133 11.80 -13.49 15.79
CA THR A 133 12.30 -13.93 14.47
C THR A 133 11.25 -14.76 13.75
N SER A 134 10.62 -15.71 14.44
CA SER A 134 9.52 -16.52 13.91
C SER A 134 8.31 -15.67 13.50
N GLN A 135 7.96 -14.65 14.30
CA GLN A 135 6.89 -13.71 13.95
C GLN A 135 7.22 -12.91 12.70
N ARG A 136 8.45 -12.41 12.56
CA ARG A 136 8.92 -11.68 11.37
C ARG A 136 8.87 -12.57 10.12
N ILE A 137 9.29 -13.83 10.23
CA ILE A 137 9.18 -14.81 9.12
C ILE A 137 7.71 -15.03 8.73
N GLN A 138 6.82 -15.21 9.71
CA GLN A 138 5.40 -15.38 9.43
C GLN A 138 4.80 -14.11 8.79
N ARG A 139 5.19 -12.92 9.24
CA ARG A 139 4.78 -11.65 8.65
C ARG A 139 5.25 -11.49 7.22
N LEU A 140 6.49 -11.86 6.89
CA LEU A 140 6.97 -11.88 5.50
C LEU A 140 6.17 -12.82 4.60
N LYS A 141 5.79 -14.00 5.11
CA LYS A 141 4.90 -14.92 4.36
C LYS A 141 3.54 -14.28 4.08
N ARG A 142 2.97 -13.58 5.05
CA ARG A 142 1.70 -12.84 4.90
C ARG A 142 1.82 -11.68 3.93
N LEU A 143 2.90 -10.90 4.02
CA LEU A 143 3.19 -9.77 3.12
C LEU A 143 3.30 -10.19 1.65
N LYS A 144 3.62 -11.45 1.37
CA LYS A 144 3.66 -12.01 0.01
C LYS A 144 2.38 -12.70 -0.43
N SER A 145 1.44 -12.93 0.47
CA SER A 145 0.18 -13.61 0.18
C SER A 145 -0.91 -12.60 -0.13
N GLU A 146 -1.53 -12.72 -1.30
CA GLU A 146 -2.60 -11.83 -1.76
C GLU A 146 -3.77 -11.78 -0.78
N GLU A 147 -4.26 -12.95 -0.35
CA GLU A 147 -5.29 -13.09 0.67
C GLU A 147 -4.92 -12.32 1.95
N TRP A 148 -3.68 -12.43 2.42
CA TRP A 148 -3.25 -11.69 3.61
C TRP A 148 -3.12 -10.19 3.34
N GLN A 149 -2.61 -9.76 2.18
CA GLN A 149 -2.58 -8.33 1.85
C GLN A 149 -3.99 -7.71 1.89
N ILE A 150 -5.01 -8.43 1.40
CA ILE A 150 -6.42 -8.00 1.46
C ILE A 150 -6.94 -7.97 2.91
N ARG A 151 -6.60 -8.97 3.73
CA ARG A 151 -6.93 -8.95 5.17
C ARG A 151 -6.34 -7.72 5.86
N TYR A 152 -5.06 -7.41 5.65
CA TYR A 152 -4.44 -6.22 6.25
C TYR A 152 -5.03 -4.91 5.70
N LEU A 153 -5.45 -4.87 4.44
CA LEU A 153 -6.19 -3.73 3.89
C LEU A 153 -7.53 -3.53 4.61
N LYS A 154 -8.28 -4.62 4.86
CA LYS A 154 -9.53 -4.56 5.63
C LYS A 154 -9.28 -4.05 7.06
N LEU A 155 -8.28 -4.61 7.74
CA LEU A 155 -7.86 -4.17 9.08
C LEU A 155 -7.47 -2.68 9.10
N PHE A 156 -6.75 -2.22 8.09
CA PHE A 156 -6.41 -0.81 7.92
C PHE A 156 -7.67 0.06 7.80
N MET A 157 -8.61 -0.28 6.93
CA MET A 157 -9.84 0.50 6.74
C MET A 157 -10.70 0.52 8.01
N ASP A 158 -10.89 -0.63 8.67
CA ASP A 158 -11.65 -0.73 9.92
C ASP A 158 -11.02 0.11 11.03
N MET A 159 -9.69 0.06 11.16
CA MET A 159 -8.95 0.89 12.10
C MET A 159 -9.09 2.38 11.77
N MET A 160 -9.02 2.78 10.51
CA MET A 160 -9.21 4.18 10.10
C MET A 160 -10.62 4.66 10.47
N TYR A 161 -11.66 3.86 10.22
CA TYR A 161 -13.03 4.20 10.60
C TYR A 161 -13.26 4.22 12.11
N SER A 162 -12.56 3.37 12.87
CA SER A 162 -12.62 3.39 14.34
C SER A 162 -11.90 4.60 14.94
N THR A 163 -10.72 4.92 14.40
CA THR A 163 -9.89 6.06 14.86
C THR A 163 -10.50 7.40 14.44
N HIS A 164 -11.15 7.43 13.28
CA HIS A 164 -11.76 8.62 12.70
C HIS A 164 -13.21 8.35 12.24
N PRO A 165 -14.18 8.26 13.18
CA PRO A 165 -15.57 7.93 12.85
C PRO A 165 -16.22 8.87 11.82
N SER A 166 -15.80 10.13 11.76
CA SER A 166 -16.27 11.11 10.78
C SER A 166 -15.99 10.71 9.33
N LEU A 167 -15.03 9.81 9.06
CA LEU A 167 -14.78 9.28 7.71
C LEU A 167 -16.01 8.56 7.13
N LYS A 168 -16.85 7.94 7.98
CA LYS A 168 -18.02 7.17 7.51
C LYS A 168 -19.05 8.06 6.80
N SER A 169 -19.22 9.30 7.25
CA SER A 169 -20.19 10.27 6.72
C SER A 169 -19.67 11.10 5.55
N LEU A 170 -18.39 10.98 5.18
CA LEU A 170 -17.83 11.73 4.06
C LEU A 170 -18.34 11.22 2.72
N LYS A 171 -18.26 12.08 1.70
CA LYS A 171 -18.48 11.66 0.31
C LYS A 171 -17.38 10.69 -0.11
N ILE A 172 -17.69 9.85 -1.10
CA ILE A 172 -16.79 8.78 -1.55
C ILE A 172 -15.44 9.33 -2.04
N GLU A 173 -15.42 10.46 -2.73
CA GLU A 173 -14.19 11.11 -3.19
C GLU A 173 -13.31 11.53 -2.02
N GLU A 174 -13.90 12.12 -0.97
CA GLU A 174 -13.17 12.51 0.24
C GLU A 174 -12.66 11.28 1.02
N LYS A 175 -13.43 10.19 1.06
CA LYS A 175 -12.99 8.91 1.63
C LYS A 175 -11.78 8.37 0.86
N ILE A 176 -11.84 8.35 -0.47
CA ILE A 176 -10.75 7.90 -1.34
C ILE A 176 -9.50 8.75 -1.08
N THR A 177 -9.63 10.07 -1.11
CA THR A 177 -8.51 10.98 -0.84
C THR A 177 -7.84 10.67 0.49
N LEU A 178 -8.60 10.65 1.60
CA LEU A 178 -8.01 10.50 2.93
C LEU A 178 -7.46 9.10 3.18
N LEU A 179 -8.17 8.05 2.77
CA LEU A 179 -7.73 6.67 2.99
C LEU A 179 -6.53 6.32 2.10
N SER A 180 -6.50 6.76 0.84
CA SER A 180 -5.34 6.54 -0.03
C SER A 180 -4.12 7.34 0.44
N THR A 181 -4.30 8.57 0.93
CA THR A 181 -3.20 9.31 1.56
C THR A 181 -2.70 8.63 2.83
N ALA A 182 -3.60 8.13 3.69
CA ALA A 182 -3.21 7.37 4.89
C ALA A 182 -2.49 6.07 4.54
N TYR A 183 -2.89 5.41 3.45
CA TYR A 183 -2.24 4.20 2.96
C TYR A 183 -0.79 4.47 2.53
N ASN A 184 -0.56 5.58 1.80
CA ASN A 184 0.76 5.94 1.29
C ASN A 184 1.68 6.59 2.34
N LEU A 185 1.14 7.46 3.19
CA LEU A 185 1.91 8.21 4.20
C LEU A 185 2.04 7.45 5.54
N GLY A 186 0.98 6.75 5.93
CA GLY A 186 0.86 6.04 7.20
C GLY A 186 -0.44 6.36 7.95
N PRO A 187 -1.10 5.35 8.53
CA PRO A 187 -2.40 5.49 9.20
C PRO A 187 -2.36 6.22 10.55
N GLN A 188 -1.19 6.44 11.13
CA GLN A 188 -1.02 7.12 12.42
C GLN A 188 -1.31 8.63 12.37
N HIS A 189 -1.40 9.21 11.16
CA HIS A 189 -1.57 10.64 10.98
C HIS A 189 -3.03 11.09 11.17
N LYS A 190 -3.23 12.28 11.74
CA LYS A 190 -4.56 12.89 11.90
C LYS A 190 -5.15 13.27 10.55
N LEU A 191 -6.48 13.31 10.45
CA LEU A 191 -7.18 13.73 9.22
C LEU A 191 -6.72 15.09 8.66
N SER A 192 -6.38 16.07 9.51
CA SER A 192 -5.87 17.37 9.05
C SER A 192 -4.53 17.23 8.31
N THR A 193 -3.59 16.44 8.86
CA THR A 193 -2.31 16.14 8.22
C THR A 193 -2.51 15.37 6.92
N LEU A 194 -3.45 14.42 6.89
CA LEU A 194 -3.78 13.68 5.67
C LEU A 194 -4.34 14.61 4.58
N LYS A 195 -5.17 15.60 4.93
CA LYS A 195 -5.66 16.60 3.98
C LYS A 195 -4.52 17.44 3.39
N GLU A 196 -3.57 17.86 4.20
CA GLU A 196 -2.40 18.61 3.73
C GLU A 196 -1.52 17.77 2.82
N TYR A 197 -1.36 16.47 3.12
CA TYR A 197 -0.52 15.57 2.34
C TYR A 197 -1.19 15.01 1.07
N ALA A 198 -2.51 15.15 0.94
CA ALA A 198 -3.27 14.63 -0.20
C ALA A 198 -2.80 15.19 -1.55
N GLU A 199 -2.28 16.42 -1.55
CA GLU A 199 -1.79 17.10 -2.76
C GLU A 199 -0.27 16.94 -2.97
N VAL A 200 0.42 16.26 -2.07
CA VAL A 200 1.89 16.14 -2.12
C VAL A 200 2.31 15.17 -3.22
N ARG A 201 3.07 15.69 -4.19
CA ARG A 201 3.50 14.96 -5.39
C ARG A 201 4.78 14.15 -5.14
N GLN A 202 4.61 13.00 -4.50
CA GLN A 202 5.71 12.09 -4.15
C GLN A 202 5.48 10.65 -4.63
N PHE A 203 4.44 10.41 -5.41
CA PHE A 203 4.23 9.12 -6.05
C PHE A 203 4.64 9.24 -7.52
N PRO A 204 5.37 8.28 -8.12
CA PRO A 204 5.69 6.95 -7.59
C PRO A 204 7.03 6.78 -6.86
N TYR A 205 7.88 7.81 -6.85
CA TYR A 205 9.32 7.66 -6.54
C TYR A 205 9.72 8.15 -5.14
N GLY A 206 8.85 8.88 -4.45
CA GLY A 206 9.06 9.40 -3.10
C GLY A 206 9.63 10.81 -3.08
N LYS A 207 9.82 11.32 -1.85
CA LYS A 207 10.26 12.70 -1.55
C LYS A 207 11.62 13.11 -2.14
N ASN A 208 12.46 12.15 -2.51
CA ASN A 208 13.82 12.41 -3.00
C ASN A 208 13.86 12.66 -4.52
N PHE A 209 12.71 12.58 -5.19
CA PHE A 209 12.60 12.80 -6.63
C PHE A 209 11.85 14.11 -6.95
N PRO A 210 12.11 14.74 -8.10
CA PRO A 210 11.47 16.00 -8.46
C PRO A 210 9.95 15.88 -8.53
N ALA A 211 9.22 16.81 -7.90
CA ALA A 211 7.76 16.79 -7.81
C ALA A 211 7.06 16.92 -9.17
N GLN A 212 7.71 17.61 -10.13
CA GLN A 212 7.24 17.73 -11.50
C GLN A 212 7.33 16.43 -12.29
N LEU A 213 8.05 15.42 -11.78
CA LEU A 213 8.17 14.05 -12.31
C LEU A 213 7.31 13.06 -11.51
N GLN A 214 6.37 13.56 -10.71
CA GLN A 214 5.53 12.79 -9.80
C GLN A 214 4.13 13.38 -9.73
N THR A 215 3.23 12.64 -9.10
CA THR A 215 1.86 13.03 -8.77
C THR A 215 1.55 12.67 -7.31
N SER A 216 0.40 13.07 -6.80
CA SER A 216 -0.04 12.61 -5.48
C SER A 216 -0.71 11.24 -5.58
N TYR A 217 -0.58 10.44 -4.52
CA TYR A 217 -1.23 9.14 -4.45
C TYR A 217 -2.76 9.26 -4.51
N ALA A 218 -3.31 10.31 -3.87
CA ALA A 218 -4.74 10.56 -3.84
C ALA A 218 -5.32 10.90 -5.22
N SER A 219 -4.60 11.69 -6.04
CA SER A 219 -5.04 11.97 -7.42
C SER A 219 -5.15 10.68 -8.24
N ILE A 220 -4.16 9.79 -8.10
CA ILE A 220 -4.18 8.49 -8.80
C ILE A 220 -5.31 7.60 -8.31
N ALA A 221 -5.58 7.57 -7.00
CA ALA A 221 -6.70 6.82 -6.46
C ALA A 221 -8.05 7.36 -6.97
N LEU A 222 -8.23 8.68 -7.08
CA LEU A 222 -9.45 9.26 -7.64
C LEU A 222 -9.62 8.92 -9.13
N GLU A 223 -8.55 8.96 -9.92
CA GLU A 223 -8.58 8.51 -11.32
C GLU A 223 -8.91 7.02 -11.44
N ALA A 224 -8.33 6.19 -10.57
CA ALA A 224 -8.61 4.75 -10.49
C ALA A 224 -10.09 4.48 -10.20
N TYR A 225 -10.68 5.19 -9.24
CA TYR A 225 -12.09 5.05 -8.92
C TYR A 225 -13.00 5.36 -10.10
N GLN A 226 -12.72 6.44 -10.84
CA GLN A 226 -13.46 6.77 -12.06
C GLN A 226 -13.32 5.67 -13.11
N TYR A 227 -12.10 5.17 -13.32
CA TYR A 227 -11.82 4.09 -14.26
C TYR A 227 -12.57 2.79 -13.90
N LEU A 228 -12.57 2.40 -12.63
CA LEU A 228 -13.25 1.20 -12.15
C LEU A 228 -14.78 1.35 -12.23
N LYS A 229 -15.34 2.54 -11.97
CA LYS A 229 -16.79 2.77 -12.06
C LYS A 229 -17.34 2.81 -13.48
N LEU A 230 -16.63 3.48 -14.41
CA LEU A 230 -17.13 3.69 -15.78
C LEU A 230 -17.24 2.39 -16.58
N GLU A 231 -16.49 1.35 -16.23
CA GLU A 231 -16.54 0.05 -16.92
C GLU A 231 -17.38 -1.01 -16.19
N ASN A 232 -17.99 -0.66 -15.04
CA ASN A 232 -18.99 -1.48 -14.34
C ASN A 232 -20.45 -1.06 -14.69
N GLN A 233 -20.60 -0.07 -15.58
CA GLN A 233 -21.87 0.38 -16.18
C GLN A 233 -22.02 -0.19 -17.59
#